data_AF-A0A849I9F7-F1
#
_entry.id   AF-A0A849I9F7-F1
#
_cell.length_a   1.000
_cell.length_b   1.000
_cell.length_c   1.000
_cell.angle_alpha   90.00
_cell.angle_beta   90.00
_cell.angle_gamma   90.00
#
_symmetry.space_group_name_H-M   'P 1'
#
loop_
_entity.id
_entity.type
_entity.pdbx_description
1 polymer ?
#
loop_
_entity_poly.entity_id
_entity_poly.type
_entity_poly.pdbx_seq_one_letter_code
_entity_poly.pdbx_strand_id
1 'polypeptide(L)'
;MSFPPGEMPATNTIRRIDAPPESSHPTSAQLKGDIDSGRTGDKVGAYDPGLSPLGTDDEAAGTSPEPHRVKLARQFERVRRWAKGSRPSGTSHDTPSQAGYLFLGLTAAIALVLLVGIAAT
;
A
#
# COMPACT_ATOMS: atom_id res chain seq x y z
N MET A 1 -13.04 -5.80 -33.57
CA MET A 1 -13.58 -6.90 -32.74
C MET A 1 -14.27 -6.24 -31.56
N SER A 2 -15.61 -6.21 -31.54
CA SER A 2 -16.37 -5.61 -30.43
C SER A 2 -17.00 -6.74 -29.62
N PHE A 3 -16.68 -6.83 -28.33
CA PHE A 3 -17.31 -7.78 -27.43
C PHE A 3 -18.74 -7.32 -27.12
N PRO A 4 -19.74 -8.22 -27.03
CA PRO A 4 -21.09 -7.85 -26.64
C PRO A 4 -21.11 -7.32 -25.19
N PRO A 5 -22.05 -6.43 -24.84
CA PRO A 5 -22.16 -5.87 -23.49
C PRO A 5 -22.41 -6.98 -22.47
N GLY A 6 -21.41 -7.23 -21.62
CA GLY A 6 -21.46 -8.29 -20.58
C GLY A 6 -20.43 -9.42 -20.76
N GLU A 7 -19.77 -9.52 -21.91
CA GLU A 7 -18.75 -10.56 -22.19
C GLU A 7 -17.33 -10.00 -22.27
N MET A 8 -17.04 -8.93 -21.54
CA MET A 8 -15.63 -8.59 -21.32
C MET A 8 -15.01 -9.75 -20.52
N PRO A 9 -13.98 -10.44 -21.04
CA PRO A 9 -13.31 -11.47 -20.26
C PRO A 9 -12.91 -10.86 -18.93
N ALA A 10 -13.12 -11.57 -17.82
CA ALA A 10 -12.77 -11.08 -16.50
C ALA A 10 -11.28 -10.72 -16.50
N THR A 11 -10.97 -9.43 -16.65
CA THR A 11 -9.60 -8.97 -16.62
C THR A 11 -9.13 -9.16 -15.18
N ASN A 12 -8.10 -9.98 -15.00
CA ASN A 12 -7.52 -10.29 -13.67
C ASN A 12 -6.94 -9.06 -12.95
N THR A 13 -7.12 -7.84 -13.47
CA THR A 13 -6.69 -6.57 -12.88
C THR A 13 -7.34 -6.29 -11.52
N ILE A 14 -8.50 -6.90 -11.22
CA ILE A 14 -9.20 -6.71 -9.95
C ILE A 14 -8.74 -7.70 -8.88
N ARG A 15 -8.16 -8.85 -9.27
CA ARG A 15 -7.75 -9.87 -8.31
C ARG A 15 -6.39 -9.49 -7.71
N ARG A 16 -6.33 -9.44 -6.37
CA ARG A 16 -5.07 -9.23 -5.63
C ARG A 16 -4.08 -10.32 -6.03
N ILE A 17 -2.86 -9.91 -6.40
CA ILE A 17 -1.78 -10.84 -6.72
C ILE A 17 -1.27 -11.50 -5.44
N ASP A 18 -1.04 -12.81 -5.51
CA ASP A 18 -0.37 -13.52 -4.43
C ASP A 18 1.12 -13.19 -4.39
N ALA A 19 1.57 -13.01 -3.16
CA ALA A 19 2.94 -12.82 -2.78
C ALA A 19 3.85 -13.96 -3.33
N PRO A 20 4.95 -13.69 -4.07
CA PRO A 20 5.90 -14.73 -4.46
C PRO A 20 6.50 -15.46 -3.25
N PRO A 21 6.84 -16.76 -3.38
CA PRO A 21 7.43 -17.54 -2.30
C PRO A 21 8.85 -17.05 -1.94
N GLU A 22 9.33 -17.45 -0.77
CA GLU A 22 10.72 -17.21 -0.40
C GLU A 22 11.67 -18.09 -1.26
N SER A 23 12.87 -17.57 -1.56
CA SER A 23 13.91 -18.25 -2.34
C SER A 23 15.28 -17.99 -1.72
N SER A 24 16.19 -18.96 -1.82
CA SER A 24 17.61 -18.78 -1.47
C SER A 24 18.34 -17.82 -2.40
N HIS A 25 17.85 -17.68 -3.64
CA HIS A 25 18.37 -16.76 -4.66
C HIS A 25 17.23 -15.85 -5.15
N PRO A 26 16.91 -14.77 -4.41
CA PRO A 26 15.81 -13.90 -4.80
C PRO A 26 16.17 -12.99 -5.97
N THR A 27 15.18 -12.68 -6.80
CA THR A 27 15.32 -11.89 -8.03
C THR A 27 14.57 -10.55 -7.96
N SER A 28 14.91 -9.60 -8.82
CA SER A 28 14.21 -8.32 -9.00
C SER A 28 12.71 -8.53 -9.26
N ALA A 29 12.36 -9.56 -10.02
CA ALA A 29 10.97 -9.97 -10.26
C ALA A 29 10.23 -10.39 -8.97
N GLN A 30 10.89 -11.10 -8.05
CA GLN A 30 10.28 -11.44 -6.76
C GLN A 30 10.08 -10.21 -5.87
N LEU A 31 11.03 -9.27 -5.88
CA LEU A 31 10.87 -7.99 -5.18
C LEU A 31 9.70 -7.18 -5.75
N LYS A 32 9.55 -7.13 -7.08
CA LYS A 32 8.39 -6.50 -7.74
C LYS A 32 7.09 -7.17 -7.31
N GLY A 33 7.05 -8.50 -7.29
CA GLY A 33 5.89 -9.26 -6.83
C GLY A 33 5.52 -8.99 -5.37
N ASP A 34 6.50 -8.77 -4.48
CA ASP A 34 6.21 -8.35 -3.09
C ASP A 34 5.51 -6.99 -3.02
N ILE A 35 5.88 -6.06 -3.91
CA ILE A 35 5.30 -4.72 -3.99
C ILE A 35 3.88 -4.79 -4.59
N ASP A 36 3.73 -5.48 -5.72
CA ASP A 36 2.46 -5.60 -6.44
C ASP A 36 1.43 -6.43 -5.68
N SER A 37 1.84 -7.36 -4.81
CA SER A 37 0.93 -8.07 -3.90
C SER A 37 0.47 -7.19 -2.73
N GLY A 38 1.04 -5.99 -2.57
CA GLY A 38 0.83 -5.10 -1.43
C GLY A 38 1.51 -5.57 -0.14
N ARG A 39 2.40 -6.57 -0.21
CA ARG A 39 3.09 -7.12 0.96
C ARG A 39 4.10 -6.14 1.57
N THR A 40 4.54 -5.15 0.80
CA THR A 40 5.38 -4.04 1.29
C THR A 40 4.57 -2.91 1.95
N GLY A 41 3.24 -2.91 1.79
CA GLY A 41 2.33 -1.92 2.38
C GLY A 41 2.37 -0.52 1.74
N ASP A 42 3.13 -0.32 0.66
CA ASP A 42 3.14 0.95 -0.10
C ASP A 42 1.99 1.03 -1.11
N LYS A 43 1.49 -0.12 -1.56
CA LYS A 43 0.49 -0.23 -2.63
C LYS A 43 -0.64 -1.17 -2.23
N VAL A 44 -1.85 -0.86 -2.69
CA VAL A 44 -2.95 -1.83 -2.70
C VAL A 44 -2.58 -2.92 -3.70
N GLY A 45 -2.69 -4.18 -3.29
CA GLY A 45 -2.25 -5.29 -4.13
C GLY A 45 -3.09 -5.42 -5.40
N ALA A 46 -2.50 -5.11 -6.55
CA ALA A 46 -3.12 -5.13 -7.88
C ALA A 46 -2.03 -5.29 -8.96
N TYR A 47 -2.37 -5.98 -10.05
CA TYR A 47 -1.46 -6.12 -11.19
C TYR A 47 -1.51 -4.87 -12.07
N ASP A 48 -0.38 -4.18 -12.21
CA ASP A 48 -0.21 -3.08 -13.16
C ASP A 48 0.63 -3.54 -14.38
N PRO A 49 0.01 -3.82 -15.53
CA PRO A 49 0.72 -4.19 -16.74
C PRO A 49 1.50 -3.03 -17.38
N GLY A 50 1.21 -1.78 -17.02
CA GLY A 50 1.93 -0.59 -17.49
C GLY A 50 3.21 -0.30 -16.70
N LEU A 51 3.40 -0.96 -15.54
CA LEU A 51 4.59 -0.76 -14.73
C LEU A 51 5.78 -1.55 -15.29
N SER A 52 6.87 -0.84 -15.59
CA SER A 52 8.11 -1.47 -16.05
C SER A 52 8.71 -2.43 -15.01
N PRO A 53 9.46 -3.47 -15.44
CA PRO A 53 10.24 -4.31 -14.55
C PRO A 53 11.21 -3.49 -13.68
N LEU A 54 11.50 -3.99 -12.47
CA LEU A 54 12.47 -3.35 -11.59
C LEU A 54 13.89 -3.61 -12.10
N GLY A 55 14.67 -2.55 -12.29
CA GLY A 55 16.08 -2.66 -12.71
C GLY A 55 16.28 -2.86 -14.21
N THR A 56 15.31 -2.54 -15.06
CA THR A 56 15.45 -2.60 -16.52
C THR A 56 16.71 -1.89 -17.02
N ASP A 57 17.05 -0.74 -16.44
CA ASP A 57 18.26 0.01 -16.83
C ASP A 57 19.54 -0.74 -16.42
N ASP A 58 19.56 -1.33 -15.22
CA ASP A 58 20.68 -2.14 -14.74
C ASP A 58 20.83 -3.42 -15.58
N GLU A 59 19.74 -4.04 -15.99
CA GLU A 59 19.76 -5.19 -16.91
C GLU A 59 20.25 -4.78 -18.30
N ALA A 60 19.80 -3.65 -18.83
CA ALA A 60 20.24 -3.11 -20.12
C ALA A 60 21.73 -2.70 -20.11
N ALA A 61 22.23 -2.25 -18.96
CA ALA A 61 23.64 -1.94 -18.74
C ALA A 61 24.50 -3.20 -18.46
N GLY A 62 23.90 -4.40 -18.37
CA GLY A 62 24.60 -5.64 -18.04
C GLY A 62 25.05 -5.73 -16.58
N THR A 63 24.46 -4.93 -15.70
CA THR A 63 24.80 -4.78 -14.28
C THR A 63 23.64 -5.19 -13.36
N SER A 64 23.00 -6.31 -13.65
CA SER A 64 21.88 -6.82 -12.85
C SER A 64 22.22 -6.94 -11.35
N PRO A 65 21.26 -6.68 -10.44
CA PRO A 65 21.51 -6.70 -9.01
C PRO A 65 21.79 -8.12 -8.50
N GLU A 66 22.84 -8.24 -7.70
CA GLU A 66 23.21 -9.47 -7.00
C GLU A 66 22.09 -9.98 -6.06
N PRO A 67 21.85 -11.31 -5.94
CA PRO A 67 20.77 -11.85 -5.13
C PRO A 67 20.78 -11.42 -3.65
N HIS A 68 21.97 -11.20 -3.07
CA HIS A 68 22.09 -10.71 -1.70
C HIS A 68 21.53 -9.30 -1.53
N ARG A 69 21.69 -8.42 -2.53
CA ARG A 69 21.13 -7.06 -2.53
C ARG A 69 19.62 -7.10 -2.65
N VAL A 70 19.11 -7.97 -3.51
CA VAL A 70 17.67 -8.20 -3.66
C VAL A 70 17.08 -8.72 -2.35
N LYS A 71 17.73 -9.70 -1.70
CA LYS A 71 17.28 -10.23 -0.40
C LYS A 71 17.21 -9.14 0.67
N LEU A 72 18.23 -8.30 0.73
CA LEU A 72 18.28 -7.18 1.66
C LEU A 72 17.16 -6.17 1.39
N ALA A 73 16.94 -5.82 0.12
CA ALA A 73 15.84 -4.95 -0.29
C ALA A 73 14.47 -5.53 0.11
N ARG A 74 14.20 -6.82 -0.18
CA ARG A 74 12.97 -7.52 0.26
C ARG A 74 12.79 -7.45 1.77
N GLN A 75 13.86 -7.56 2.56
CA GLN A 75 13.77 -7.42 4.02
C GLN A 75 13.43 -5.99 4.47
N PHE A 76 14.09 -4.98 3.91
CA PHE A 76 13.83 -3.58 4.26
C PHE A 76 12.42 -3.13 3.89
N GLU A 77 11.98 -3.52 2.70
CA GLU A 77 10.66 -3.18 2.15
C GLU A 77 9.51 -3.82 2.95
N ARG A 78 9.71 -5.04 3.47
CA ARG A 78 8.68 -5.74 4.27
C ARG A 78 8.67 -5.32 5.75
N VAL A 79 9.84 -5.35 6.41
CA VAL A 79 9.92 -5.30 7.88
C VAL A 79 10.17 -3.89 8.39
N ARG A 80 11.10 -3.15 7.78
CA ARG A 80 11.55 -1.87 8.32
C ARG A 80 10.59 -0.73 8.01
N ARG A 81 9.93 -0.75 6.85
CA ARG A 81 8.89 0.23 6.51
C ARG A 81 7.69 0.12 7.46
N TRP A 82 7.22 -1.10 7.72
CA TRP A 82 6.09 -1.35 8.61
C TRP A 82 6.39 -0.95 10.07
N ALA A 83 7.58 -1.29 10.57
CA ALA A 83 8.02 -0.88 11.92
C ALA A 83 8.14 0.65 12.08
N LYS A 84 8.32 1.40 10.99
CA LYS A 84 8.39 2.87 11.00
C LYS A 84 7.03 3.56 10.87
N GLY A 85 5.93 2.79 10.90
CA GLY A 85 4.57 3.35 10.96
C GLY A 85 3.95 3.64 9.59
N SER A 86 4.16 2.78 8.60
CA SER A 86 3.28 2.77 7.43
C SER A 86 1.86 2.48 7.92
N ARG A 87 1.02 3.54 7.98
CA ARG A 87 -0.43 3.39 8.20
C ARG A 87 -0.93 2.35 7.20
N PRO A 88 -1.80 1.40 7.59
CA PRO A 88 -2.40 0.48 6.63
C PRO A 88 -3.12 1.29 5.55
N SER A 89 -2.49 1.42 4.39
CA SER A 89 -3.06 2.07 3.22
C SER A 89 -4.09 1.10 2.63
N GLY A 90 -5.32 1.17 3.15
CA GLY A 90 -6.42 0.34 2.65
C GLY A 90 -7.49 -0.02 3.67
N THR A 91 -7.36 0.34 4.95
CA THR A 91 -8.49 0.23 5.87
C THR A 91 -9.44 1.40 5.61
N SER A 92 -10.43 1.16 4.74
CA SER A 92 -11.68 1.92 4.72
C SER A 92 -12.18 2.11 6.16
N HIS A 93 -12.71 3.29 6.45
CA HIS A 93 -13.11 3.79 7.77
C HIS A 93 -14.28 2.99 8.40
N ASP A 94 -14.12 1.69 8.68
CA ASP A 94 -15.20 0.87 9.23
C ASP A 94 -15.30 0.95 10.76
N THR A 95 -14.32 1.57 11.43
CA THR A 95 -14.39 1.89 12.86
C THR A 95 -14.15 3.37 13.09
N PRO A 96 -14.98 4.06 13.90
CA PRO A 96 -14.74 5.45 14.22
C PRO A 96 -13.39 5.55 14.91
N SER A 97 -12.46 6.24 14.25
CA SER A 97 -11.11 6.42 14.77
C SER A 97 -11.17 7.13 16.13
N GLN A 98 -10.32 6.70 17.07
CA GLN A 98 -10.21 7.34 18.39
C GLN A 98 -9.94 8.85 18.26
N ALA A 99 -9.25 9.26 17.19
CA ALA A 99 -9.03 10.65 16.83
C ALA A 99 -10.34 11.40 16.54
N GLY A 100 -11.33 10.76 15.91
CA GLY A 100 -12.66 11.33 15.67
C GLY A 100 -13.42 11.63 16.96
N TYR A 101 -13.35 10.74 17.95
CA TYR A 101 -13.98 10.98 19.26
C TYR A 101 -13.31 12.11 20.04
N LEU A 102 -11.97 12.21 20.00
CA LEU A 102 -11.24 13.32 20.62
C LEU A 102 -11.59 14.66 19.95
N PHE A 103 -11.67 14.67 18.62
CA PHE A 103 -12.06 15.87 17.88
C PHE A 103 -13.49 16.31 18.23
N LEU A 104 -14.45 15.38 18.29
CA LEU A 104 -15.83 15.66 18.65
C LEU A 104 -15.95 16.16 20.10
N GLY A 105 -15.21 15.56 21.03
CA GLY A 105 -15.15 16.00 22.43
C GLY A 105 -14.60 17.42 22.56
N LEU A 106 -13.51 17.73 21.85
CA LEU A 106 -12.91 19.06 21.83
C LEU A 106 -13.87 20.11 21.25
N THR A 107 -14.54 19.80 20.13
CA THR A 107 -15.51 20.72 19.52
C THR A 107 -16.71 20.97 20.44
N ALA A 108 -17.24 19.93 21.08
CA ALA A 108 -18.31 20.08 22.07
C ALA A 108 -17.89 20.92 23.28
N ALA A 109 -16.67 20.72 23.79
CA ALA A 109 -16.13 21.51 24.90
C ALA A 109 -15.98 22.99 24.53
N ILE A 110 -15.44 23.30 23.35
CA ILE A 110 -15.31 24.68 22.85
C ILE A 110 -16.70 25.31 22.69
N ALA A 111 -17.66 24.60 22.09
CA ALA A 111 -19.02 25.11 21.93
C ALA A 111 -19.69 25.41 23.28
N LEU A 112 -19.49 24.54 24.29
CA LEU A 112 -20.01 24.76 25.64
C LEU A 112 -19.40 26.01 26.28
N VAL A 113 -18.08 26.18 26.19
CA VAL A 113 -17.38 27.36 26.73
C VAL A 113 -17.90 28.64 26.09
N LEU A 114 -18.09 28.65 24.76
CA LEU A 114 -18.63 29.80 24.05
C LEU A 114 -20.09 30.10 24.47
N LEU A 115 -20.93 29.08 24.59
CA LEU A 115 -22.33 29.25 25.03
C LEU A 115 -22.43 29.79 26.46
N VAL A 116 -21.62 29.26 27.39
CA VAL A 116 -21.59 29.75 28.77
C VAL A 116 -21.06 31.19 28.83
N GLY A 117 -20.02 31.51 28.05
CA GLY A 117 -19.47 32.86 27.97
C GLY A 117 -20.48 33.88 27.46
N ILE A 118 -21.24 33.55 26.41
CA ILE A 118 -22.30 34.39 25.85
C ILE A 118 -23.47 34.55 26.83
N ALA A 119 -23.84 33.48 27.54
CA ALA A 119 -24.93 33.55 28.52
C ALA A 119 -24.57 34.31 29.80
N ALA A 120 -23.27 34.46 30.09
CA ALA A 120 -22.76 35.16 31.26
C ALA A 120 -22.42 36.66 31.00
N THR A 121 -22.57 37.13 29.76
CA THR A 121 -22.47 38.54 29.35
C THR A 121 -23.84 39.15 29.17
#